data_AF-A0A1Q2CF67-F1
#
_entry.id   AF-A0A1Q2CF67-F1
#
_cell.length_a   1.000
_cell.length_b   1.000
_cell.length_c   1.000
_cell.angle_alpha   90.00
_cell.angle_beta   90.00
_cell.angle_gamma   90.00
#
_symmetry.space_group_name_H-M   'P 1'
#
loop_
_entity.id
_entity.type
_entity.pdbx_description
1 polymer ?
#
loop_
_entity_poly.entity_id
_entity_poly.type
_entity_poly.pdbx_seq_one_letter_code
_entity_poly.pdbx_strand_id
1 'polypeptide(L)'
;MAGVVLGLLCSGGVTAAHAEETAPGPLVVEVSGATTTPVVGISADKHGITDAALDVVRDDEPANVVALVDAASAVGALPMQETDEGLSVSTTAGTTTVLNRDGVAEATHAELPAVGIEVRGDTSEASAVDDAMVWEEVAPSTDVVARATETGMQLVAVLADETAPSTIEFDLVLPEGGHLVETEDGSIDIVAPVEIERIDEASLADLERRASLILGDSFDETTGELTAAQEAALSALPDLKTYTVEEERAVATIAPAWAVDANGEPVGTRYELDGATLTQVVDVTATTAFPVTADPTFWWYFRKAAACIASVAGTVVVAAKIAQITVKLFKLLRAAKPGTALNRAYQAWMKLGSNNDQRLGNLGLNLRLIAGIYQQYGSTRATQIIIARGGRIKAARDFIVYGASTIASVTSLDSCVSLVTGRNY
;
A
#
# COMPACT_ATOMS: atom_id res chain seq x y z
N MET A 1 39.55 -30.36 72.68
CA MET A 1 39.93 -30.31 71.26
C MET A 1 39.31 -29.02 70.70
N ALA A 2 39.90 -27.84 70.84
CA ALA A 2 41.21 -27.31 70.42
C ALA A 2 41.35 -27.17 68.89
N GLY A 3 41.44 -25.92 68.41
CA GLY A 3 41.76 -25.50 67.04
C GLY A 3 41.03 -24.22 66.62
N VAL A 4 41.36 -23.02 67.14
CA VAL A 4 42.43 -22.08 66.67
C VAL A 4 42.06 -21.48 65.30
N VAL A 5 41.51 -20.26 65.19
CA VAL A 5 42.14 -18.90 65.17
C VAL A 5 43.13 -18.68 64.01
N LEU A 6 42.76 -17.83 63.04
CA LEU A 6 43.50 -16.74 62.36
C LEU A 6 42.65 -16.31 61.13
N GLY A 7 42.27 -15.06 60.85
CA GLY A 7 42.81 -13.76 61.25
C GLY A 7 43.51 -13.13 60.05
N LEU A 8 42.85 -12.21 59.33
CA LEU A 8 43.52 -11.04 58.76
C LEU A 8 42.52 -9.88 58.58
N LEU A 9 42.60 -8.98 59.55
CA LEU A 9 42.20 -7.58 59.47
C LEU A 9 43.39 -6.79 58.91
N CYS A 10 43.13 -5.83 58.03
CA CYS A 10 43.84 -4.55 57.90
C CYS A 10 42.89 -3.60 57.16
N SER A 11 42.71 -2.32 57.47
CA SER A 11 42.92 -1.47 58.65
C SER A 11 42.76 -0.03 58.13
N GLY A 12 42.08 0.83 58.91
CA GLY A 12 42.00 2.29 58.72
C GLY A 12 40.62 2.73 58.22
N GLY A 13 39.74 3.37 58.98
CA GLY A 13 39.93 4.41 60.02
C GLY A 13 39.85 5.78 59.33
N VAL A 14 39.11 6.81 59.76
CA VAL A 14 38.61 7.17 61.09
C VAL A 14 37.51 8.26 60.93
N THR A 15 36.56 8.24 61.89
CA THR A 15 35.68 9.31 62.42
C THR A 15 34.50 9.90 61.63
N ALA A 16 33.39 9.90 62.37
CA ALA A 16 32.06 10.41 62.10
C ALA A 16 31.89 11.90 62.42
N ALA A 17 30.92 12.54 61.77
CA ALA A 17 30.05 13.55 62.38
C ALA A 17 28.72 13.59 61.61
N HIS A 18 27.61 13.67 62.36
CA HIS A 18 26.22 13.63 61.91
C HIS A 18 25.83 14.76 60.95
N ALA A 19 24.96 14.43 59.98
CA ALA A 19 23.99 15.37 59.41
C ALA A 19 22.73 14.60 58.97
N GLU A 20 21.60 15.08 59.48
CA GLU A 20 20.19 14.86 59.12
C GLU A 20 19.87 13.93 57.93
N GLU A 21 19.07 12.91 58.21
CA GLU A 21 18.34 12.11 57.25
C GLU A 21 17.22 12.96 56.61
N THR A 22 17.54 13.61 55.48
CA THR A 22 16.53 14.17 54.59
C THR A 22 15.99 13.05 53.71
N ALA A 23 14.67 12.82 53.80
CA ALA A 23 13.97 11.90 52.91
C ALA A 23 14.26 12.24 51.43
N PRO A 24 14.51 11.24 50.57
CA PRO A 24 14.71 11.50 49.15
C PRO A 24 13.43 12.12 48.58
N GLY A 25 13.55 13.33 48.03
CA GLY A 25 12.49 13.94 47.24
C GLY A 25 12.09 13.02 46.08
N PRO A 26 10.87 13.16 45.53
CA PRO A 26 10.43 12.33 44.43
C PRO A 26 11.44 12.43 43.29
N LEU A 27 11.87 11.27 42.79
CA LEU A 27 12.67 11.13 41.59
C LEU A 27 11.95 11.88 40.46
N VAL A 28 12.44 13.07 40.13
CA VAL A 28 12.13 13.73 38.88
C VAL A 28 12.86 12.93 37.80
N VAL A 29 12.13 12.02 37.17
CA VAL A 29 12.54 11.47 35.88
C VAL A 29 12.33 12.59 34.88
N GLU A 30 13.40 13.29 34.52
CA GLU A 30 13.40 14.10 33.30
C GLU A 30 13.19 13.15 32.13
N VAL A 31 11.95 13.11 31.61
CA VAL A 31 11.63 12.50 30.32
C VAL A 31 12.20 13.44 29.26
N SER A 32 13.49 13.28 29.00
CA SER A 32 14.16 13.89 27.85
C SER A 32 13.71 13.14 26.59
N GLY A 33 13.05 13.87 25.69
CA GLY A 33 12.80 13.48 24.30
C GLY A 33 11.57 12.61 24.08
N ALA A 34 10.37 13.23 24.07
CA ALA A 34 9.26 12.68 23.30
C ALA A 34 9.67 12.67 21.83
N THR A 35 10.13 11.51 21.35
CA THR A 35 10.26 11.28 19.92
C THR A 35 8.83 11.12 19.42
N THR A 36 8.25 12.20 18.90
CA THR A 36 6.94 12.13 18.24
C THR A 36 7.07 11.13 17.10
N THR A 37 6.34 10.03 17.17
CA THR A 37 6.16 9.17 16.00
C THR A 37 5.61 10.06 14.88
N PRO A 38 6.24 10.10 13.69
CA PRO A 38 5.71 10.90 12.59
C PRO A 38 4.29 10.42 12.28
N VAL A 39 3.35 11.37 12.23
CA VAL A 39 1.97 11.11 11.83
C VAL A 39 2.00 10.77 10.34
N VAL A 40 1.43 9.63 9.97
CA VAL A 40 1.38 9.20 8.57
C VAL A 40 0.56 10.22 7.78
N GLY A 41 1.12 10.74 6.68
CA GLY A 41 0.45 11.73 5.83
C GLY A 41 1.00 13.15 5.97
N ILE A 42 1.50 13.54 7.15
CA ILE A 42 2.06 14.89 7.38
C ILE A 42 3.52 14.96 6.90
N SER A 43 3.85 16.03 6.18
CA SER A 43 5.22 16.37 5.78
C SER A 43 6.10 16.67 7.00
N ALA A 44 7.37 16.28 6.93
CA ALA A 44 8.35 16.63 7.96
C ALA A 44 8.90 18.07 7.80
N ASP A 45 8.57 18.77 6.71
CA ASP A 45 9.11 20.08 6.38
C ASP A 45 8.33 21.23 7.03
N LYS A 46 8.49 21.40 8.35
CA LYS A 46 7.83 22.48 9.10
C LYS A 46 8.14 23.87 8.55
N HIS A 47 9.35 24.12 8.07
CA HIS A 47 9.70 25.44 7.51
C HIS A 47 8.98 25.68 6.19
N GLY A 48 8.92 24.68 5.31
CA GLY A 48 8.15 24.78 4.07
C GLY A 48 6.66 25.04 4.33
N ILE A 49 6.08 24.38 5.33
CA ILE A 49 4.69 24.61 5.76
C ILE A 49 4.50 26.05 6.22
N THR A 50 5.35 26.55 7.11
CA THR A 50 5.26 27.92 7.61
C THR A 50 5.45 28.97 6.52
N ASP A 51 6.40 28.76 5.60
CA ASP A 51 6.63 29.68 4.49
C ASP A 51 5.41 29.72 3.56
N ALA A 52 4.84 28.57 3.19
CA ALA A 52 3.64 28.51 2.36
C ALA A 52 2.39 29.09 3.05
N ALA A 53 2.23 28.83 4.35
CA ALA A 53 1.13 29.39 5.15
C ALA A 53 1.18 30.93 5.20
N LEU A 54 2.38 31.52 5.27
CA LEU A 54 2.55 32.97 5.20
C LEU A 54 2.13 33.54 3.84
N ASP A 55 2.32 32.79 2.75
CA ASP A 55 1.94 33.25 1.42
C ASP A 55 0.42 33.20 1.23
N VAL A 56 -0.28 32.18 1.75
CA VAL A 56 -1.76 32.15 1.82
C VAL A 56 -2.31 33.36 2.59
N VAL A 57 -1.76 33.66 3.77
CA VAL A 57 -2.22 34.82 4.58
C VAL A 57 -1.95 36.16 3.89
N ARG A 58 -0.93 36.25 3.05
CA ARG A 58 -0.60 37.47 2.31
C ARG A 58 -1.50 37.66 1.10
N ASP A 59 -1.77 36.58 0.41
CA ASP A 59 -2.48 36.56 -0.85
C ASP A 59 -3.24 35.25 -0.98
N ASP A 60 -4.56 35.35 -0.84
CA ASP A 60 -5.48 34.23 -0.82
C ASP A 60 -5.81 33.81 -2.25
N GLU A 61 -4.77 33.40 -2.99
CA GLU A 61 -4.87 32.88 -4.35
C GLU A 61 -4.83 31.35 -4.33
N PRO A 62 -5.61 30.66 -5.20
CA PRO A 62 -5.63 29.20 -5.28
C PRO A 62 -4.26 28.53 -5.41
N ALA A 63 -3.29 29.19 -6.06
CA ALA A 63 -1.93 28.70 -6.17
C ALA A 63 -1.18 28.63 -4.83
N ASN A 64 -1.43 29.57 -3.92
CA ASN A 64 -0.82 29.57 -2.60
C ASN A 64 -1.46 28.49 -1.71
N VAL A 65 -2.76 28.26 -1.86
CA VAL A 65 -3.48 27.17 -1.18
C VAL A 65 -2.94 25.80 -1.62
N VAL A 66 -2.73 25.58 -2.93
CA VAL A 66 -2.08 24.36 -3.44
C VAL A 66 -0.66 24.21 -2.92
N ALA A 67 0.14 25.28 -2.91
CA ALA A 67 1.51 25.25 -2.39
C ALA A 67 1.56 24.87 -0.90
N LEU A 68 0.60 25.34 -0.10
CA LEU A 68 0.45 24.94 1.30
C LEU A 68 0.13 23.45 1.43
N VAL A 69 -0.79 22.93 0.62
CA VAL A 69 -1.17 21.51 0.61
C VAL A 69 0.00 20.61 0.15
N ASP A 70 0.83 21.08 -0.78
CA ASP A 70 2.07 20.42 -1.19
C ASP A 70 3.12 20.42 -0.07
N ALA A 71 3.27 21.52 0.65
CA ALA A 71 4.22 21.62 1.76
C ALA A 71 3.79 20.77 2.98
N ALA A 72 2.49 20.73 3.27
CA ALA A 72 1.90 20.07 4.44
C ALA A 72 1.82 18.55 4.31
N SER A 73 1.72 18.02 3.09
CA SER A 73 1.53 16.59 2.86
C SER A 73 2.83 15.87 2.52
N ALA A 74 3.01 14.67 3.08
CA ALA A 74 4.07 13.76 2.67
C ALA A 74 3.73 12.97 1.39
N VAL A 75 2.52 13.12 0.86
CA VAL A 75 2.02 12.38 -0.31
C VAL A 75 2.20 13.23 -1.57
N GLY A 76 2.93 12.69 -2.55
CA GLY A 76 3.17 13.37 -3.83
C GLY A 76 1.98 13.29 -4.78
N ALA A 77 1.71 14.40 -5.45
CA ALA A 77 0.71 14.49 -6.52
C ALA A 77 1.18 13.78 -7.80
N LEU A 78 0.23 13.26 -8.57
CA LEU A 78 0.44 12.86 -9.96
C LEU A 78 0.07 13.99 -10.91
N PRO A 79 0.82 14.15 -12.02
CA PRO A 79 0.41 15.06 -13.07
C PRO A 79 -0.96 14.71 -13.65
N MET A 80 -1.81 15.73 -13.83
CA MET A 80 -3.16 15.57 -14.35
C MET A 80 -3.34 16.35 -15.65
N GLN A 81 -4.30 15.90 -16.47
CA GLN A 81 -4.70 16.59 -17.69
C GLN A 81 -5.99 17.37 -17.43
N GLU A 82 -5.97 18.66 -17.77
CA GLU A 82 -7.19 19.47 -17.77
C GLU A 82 -8.16 19.05 -18.88
N THR A 83 -9.44 19.05 -18.54
CA THR A 83 -10.60 18.70 -19.36
C THR A 83 -11.68 19.77 -19.20
N ASP A 84 -12.75 19.68 -20.00
CA ASP A 84 -13.86 20.63 -19.89
C ASP A 84 -14.60 20.53 -18.53
N GLU A 85 -14.59 19.36 -17.91
CA GLU A 85 -15.31 19.05 -16.65
C GLU A 85 -14.43 19.20 -15.39
N GLY A 86 -13.10 19.27 -15.57
CA GLY A 86 -12.14 19.39 -14.47
C GLY A 86 -10.78 18.79 -14.82
N LEU A 87 -10.20 17.98 -13.93
CA LEU A 87 -8.91 17.30 -14.14
C LEU A 87 -9.10 15.79 -14.28
N SER A 88 -8.26 15.13 -15.08
CA SER A 88 -8.24 13.67 -15.18
C SER A 88 -6.84 13.09 -15.30
N VAL A 89 -6.66 11.89 -14.76
CA VAL A 89 -5.43 11.11 -14.98
C VAL A 89 -5.79 9.63 -15.07
N SER A 90 -5.30 8.97 -16.12
CA SER A 90 -5.31 7.51 -16.18
C SER A 90 -3.92 6.98 -15.87
N THR A 91 -3.84 6.14 -14.86
CA THR A 91 -2.60 5.43 -14.56
C THR A 91 -2.37 4.33 -15.61
N THR A 92 -1.11 3.96 -15.80
CA THR A 92 -0.75 2.72 -16.54
C THR A 92 -1.39 1.46 -15.94
N ALA A 93 -1.83 1.58 -14.69
CA ALA A 93 -2.63 0.63 -13.96
C ALA A 93 -4.13 0.69 -14.33
N GLY A 94 -4.56 1.39 -15.38
CA GLY A 94 -5.95 1.38 -15.85
C GLY A 94 -6.97 2.02 -14.89
N THR A 95 -6.54 2.54 -13.73
CA THR A 95 -7.37 3.39 -12.87
C THR A 95 -7.40 4.78 -13.47
N THR A 96 -8.59 5.33 -13.64
CA THR A 96 -8.81 6.71 -14.03
C THR A 96 -9.35 7.48 -12.84
N THR A 97 -8.63 8.51 -12.44
CA THR A 97 -9.08 9.48 -11.43
C THR A 97 -9.57 10.71 -12.16
N VAL A 98 -10.76 11.20 -11.79
CA VAL A 98 -11.37 12.42 -12.28
C VAL A 98 -11.66 13.33 -11.10
N LEU A 99 -11.29 14.61 -11.20
CA LEU A 99 -11.61 15.67 -10.24
C LEU A 99 -12.48 16.69 -10.97
N ASN A 100 -13.77 16.71 -10.67
CA ASN A 100 -14.74 17.55 -11.36
C ASN A 100 -14.87 18.92 -10.69
N ARG A 101 -15.20 19.94 -11.47
CA ARG A 101 -15.42 21.30 -10.94
C ARG A 101 -16.59 21.41 -9.97
N ASP A 102 -17.50 20.44 -9.94
CA ASP A 102 -18.70 20.42 -9.08
C ASP A 102 -18.46 19.85 -7.67
N GLY A 103 -17.22 19.48 -7.31
CA GLY A 103 -16.89 18.98 -5.98
C GLY A 103 -16.64 17.48 -5.91
N VAL A 104 -16.77 16.77 -7.04
CA VAL A 104 -16.68 15.31 -7.07
C VAL A 104 -15.29 14.85 -7.50
N ALA A 105 -14.64 14.05 -6.66
CA ALA A 105 -13.46 13.30 -7.00
C ALA A 105 -13.79 11.81 -7.08
N GLU A 106 -13.63 11.19 -8.25
CA GLU A 106 -13.98 9.79 -8.49
C GLU A 106 -12.81 9.00 -9.07
N ALA A 107 -12.65 7.76 -8.64
CA ALA A 107 -11.76 6.78 -9.25
C ALA A 107 -12.55 5.62 -9.85
N THR A 108 -12.26 5.33 -11.12
CA THR A 108 -12.88 4.25 -11.89
C THR A 108 -11.83 3.26 -12.39
N HIS A 109 -12.20 1.99 -12.51
CA HIS A 109 -11.36 0.93 -13.06
C HIS A 109 -12.24 -0.08 -13.79
N ALA A 110 -11.74 -0.71 -14.86
CA ALA A 110 -12.55 -1.59 -15.71
C ALA A 110 -13.09 -2.84 -14.98
N GLU A 111 -12.38 -3.31 -13.95
CA GLU A 111 -12.67 -4.55 -13.22
C GLU A 111 -13.09 -4.33 -11.76
N LEU A 112 -13.18 -3.08 -11.30
CA LEU A 112 -13.53 -2.77 -9.92
C LEU A 112 -14.68 -1.76 -9.88
N PRO A 113 -15.54 -1.80 -8.85
CA PRO A 113 -16.53 -0.77 -8.66
C PRO A 113 -15.88 0.62 -8.51
N ALA A 114 -16.56 1.64 -9.01
CA ALA A 114 -16.14 3.02 -8.82
C ALA A 114 -16.27 3.42 -7.35
N VAL A 115 -15.35 4.27 -6.90
CA VAL A 115 -15.38 4.87 -5.56
C VAL A 115 -15.09 6.34 -5.72
N GLY A 116 -15.84 7.18 -5.00
CA GLY A 116 -15.65 8.62 -5.03
C GLY A 116 -15.87 9.27 -3.69
N ILE A 117 -15.56 10.55 -3.66
CA ILE A 117 -15.74 11.45 -2.54
C ILE A 117 -16.17 12.81 -3.10
N GLU A 118 -17.16 13.40 -2.47
CA GLU A 118 -17.73 14.69 -2.81
C GLU A 118 -17.55 15.65 -1.63
N VAL A 119 -17.09 16.87 -1.92
CA VAL A 119 -17.02 17.93 -0.91
C VAL A 119 -18.43 18.46 -0.66
N ARG A 120 -18.87 18.51 0.60
CA ARG A 120 -20.15 19.12 0.94
C ARG A 120 -19.96 20.62 1.17
N GLY A 121 -20.61 21.45 0.36
CA GLY A 121 -20.47 22.90 0.44
C GLY A 121 -20.91 23.62 -0.82
N ASP A 122 -20.55 24.89 -0.95
CA ASP A 122 -20.65 25.62 -2.21
C ASP A 122 -19.43 25.32 -3.09
N THR A 123 -19.63 24.63 -4.20
CA THR A 123 -18.56 24.27 -5.15
C THR A 123 -18.61 25.11 -6.42
N SER A 124 -19.33 26.24 -6.39
CA SER A 124 -19.51 27.11 -7.57
C SER A 124 -18.25 27.86 -7.99
N GLU A 125 -17.32 28.08 -7.05
CA GLU A 125 -16.00 28.65 -7.29
C GLU A 125 -14.96 27.53 -7.29
N ALA A 126 -14.54 27.15 -8.50
CA ALA A 126 -13.61 26.05 -8.71
C ALA A 126 -12.55 26.41 -9.75
N SER A 127 -11.29 26.14 -9.43
CA SER A 127 -10.14 26.43 -10.29
C SER A 127 -9.21 25.21 -10.40
N ALA A 128 -8.76 24.93 -11.62
CA ALA A 128 -7.68 23.99 -11.85
C ALA A 128 -6.36 24.76 -11.75
N VAL A 129 -5.49 24.35 -10.83
CA VAL A 129 -4.18 24.95 -10.61
C VAL A 129 -3.14 23.85 -10.74
N ASP A 130 -2.35 23.92 -11.82
CA ASP A 130 -1.43 22.88 -12.21
C ASP A 130 -2.10 21.48 -12.25
N ASP A 131 -1.76 20.60 -11.32
CA ASP A 131 -2.24 19.22 -11.23
C ASP A 131 -3.30 19.02 -10.13
N ALA A 132 -3.82 20.11 -9.56
CA ALA A 132 -4.78 20.11 -8.46
C ALA A 132 -6.07 20.87 -8.82
N MET A 133 -7.19 20.39 -8.28
CA MET A 133 -8.47 21.09 -8.30
C MET A 133 -8.63 21.82 -6.96
N VAL A 134 -8.99 23.10 -6.99
CA VAL A 134 -9.29 23.90 -5.80
C VAL A 134 -10.77 24.26 -5.87
N TRP A 135 -11.53 23.93 -4.82
CA TRP A 135 -12.86 24.46 -4.57
C TRP A 135 -12.75 25.48 -3.46
N GLU A 136 -13.09 26.73 -3.78
CA GLU A 136 -12.89 27.89 -2.93
C GLU A 136 -14.15 28.17 -2.10
N GLU A 137 -13.98 28.56 -0.85
CA GLU A 137 -15.09 28.95 0.06
C GLU A 137 -16.24 27.92 0.12
N VAL A 138 -15.89 26.62 0.13
CA VAL A 138 -16.88 25.53 0.25
C VAL A 138 -17.67 25.63 1.56
N ALA A 139 -17.03 26.21 2.57
CA ALA A 139 -17.61 26.72 3.79
C ALA A 139 -16.86 28.02 4.16
N PRO A 140 -17.35 28.84 5.13
CA PRO A 140 -16.68 30.10 5.47
C PRO A 140 -15.18 29.91 5.69
N SER A 141 -14.35 30.65 4.96
CA SER A 141 -12.89 30.63 5.08
C SER A 141 -12.30 29.21 5.01
N THR A 142 -12.88 28.37 4.17
CA THR A 142 -12.46 26.97 3.98
C THR A 142 -12.41 26.64 2.50
N ASP A 143 -11.22 26.30 2.02
CA ASP A 143 -11.00 25.77 0.68
C ASP A 143 -10.76 24.27 0.75
N VAL A 144 -11.00 23.56 -0.35
CA VAL A 144 -10.62 22.16 -0.50
C VAL A 144 -9.81 21.97 -1.77
N VAL A 145 -8.64 21.36 -1.61
CA VAL A 145 -7.74 20.98 -2.71
C VAL A 145 -7.85 19.48 -2.95
N ALA A 146 -8.23 19.08 -4.15
CA ALA A 146 -8.16 17.69 -4.60
C ALA A 146 -6.97 17.46 -5.54
N ARG A 147 -6.31 16.31 -5.38
CA ARG A 147 -5.23 15.86 -6.27
C ARG A 147 -5.22 14.34 -6.41
N ALA A 148 -4.79 13.86 -7.58
CA ALA A 148 -4.47 12.45 -7.75
C ALA A 148 -3.10 12.13 -7.15
N THR A 149 -2.93 10.92 -6.65
CA THR A 149 -1.66 10.41 -6.11
C THR A 149 -1.33 9.07 -6.76
N GLU A 150 -0.10 8.55 -6.59
CA GLU A 150 0.29 7.26 -7.20
C GLU A 150 -0.65 6.11 -6.79
N THR A 151 -1.18 6.19 -5.58
CA THR A 151 -1.97 5.15 -4.93
C THR A 151 -3.41 5.55 -4.69
N GLY A 152 -3.77 6.82 -4.92
CA GLY A 152 -5.15 7.17 -5.14
C GLY A 152 -5.48 8.64 -5.34
N MET A 153 -6.20 9.23 -4.39
CA MET A 153 -6.54 10.64 -4.43
C MET A 153 -6.45 11.22 -3.02
N GLN A 154 -6.31 12.53 -2.92
CA GLN A 154 -6.32 13.23 -1.65
C GLN A 154 -7.18 14.47 -1.80
N LEU A 155 -8.06 14.70 -0.83
CA LEU A 155 -8.82 15.93 -0.68
C LEU A 155 -8.34 16.57 0.62
N VAL A 156 -7.92 17.82 0.55
CA VAL A 156 -7.28 18.49 1.68
C VAL A 156 -8.01 19.80 1.92
N ALA A 157 -8.65 19.91 3.08
CA ALA A 157 -9.27 21.15 3.53
C ALA A 157 -8.19 22.11 4.07
N VAL A 158 -8.29 23.38 3.69
CA VAL A 158 -7.49 24.47 4.23
C VAL A 158 -8.44 25.42 4.95
N LEU A 159 -8.38 25.42 6.27
CA LEU A 159 -9.12 26.32 7.14
C LEU A 159 -8.27 27.58 7.26
N ALA A 160 -8.66 28.66 6.58
CA ALA A 160 -7.83 29.84 6.42
C ALA A 160 -7.66 30.63 7.73
N ASP A 161 -8.71 30.69 8.56
CA ASP A 161 -8.69 31.42 9.83
C ASP A 161 -9.69 30.86 10.88
N GLU A 162 -9.80 31.54 12.02
CA GLU A 162 -10.64 31.15 13.16
C GLU A 162 -12.15 31.18 12.88
N THR A 163 -12.59 31.76 11.75
CA THR A 163 -13.99 31.77 11.33
C THR A 163 -14.37 30.49 10.57
N ALA A 164 -13.37 29.72 10.13
CA ALA A 164 -13.59 28.44 9.49
C ALA A 164 -14.22 27.41 10.43
N PRO A 165 -15.19 26.62 9.98
CA PRO A 165 -15.74 25.53 10.78
C PRO A 165 -14.65 24.50 11.10
N SER A 166 -14.62 24.05 12.35
CA SER A 166 -13.71 22.99 12.80
C SER A 166 -14.16 21.58 12.39
N THR A 167 -15.17 21.49 11.51
CA THR A 167 -15.76 20.25 11.01
C THR A 167 -15.92 20.36 9.51
N ILE A 168 -15.37 19.40 8.78
CA ILE A 168 -15.42 19.33 7.32
C ILE A 168 -16.15 18.06 6.94
N GLU A 169 -17.15 18.18 6.09
CA GLU A 169 -17.99 17.05 5.67
C GLU A 169 -17.70 16.68 4.22
N PHE A 170 -17.58 15.37 4.00
CA PHE A 170 -17.42 14.77 2.69
C PHE A 170 -18.45 13.66 2.51
N ASP A 171 -19.10 13.62 1.36
CA ASP A 171 -20.01 12.54 1.01
C ASP A 171 -19.28 11.47 0.19
N LEU A 172 -19.31 10.22 0.65
CA LEU A 172 -18.66 9.10 -0.02
C LEU A 172 -19.59 8.50 -1.07
N VAL A 173 -19.08 8.37 -2.29
CA VAL A 173 -19.74 7.61 -3.36
C VAL A 173 -19.31 6.16 -3.21
N LEU A 174 -20.14 5.37 -2.53
CA LEU A 174 -19.90 3.95 -2.28
C LEU A 174 -20.37 3.08 -3.47
N PRO A 175 -19.66 1.98 -3.77
CA PRO A 175 -20.13 0.92 -4.66
C PRO A 175 -21.51 0.39 -4.25
N GLU A 176 -22.23 -0.23 -5.20
CA GLU A 176 -23.43 -1.00 -4.87
C GLU A 176 -23.10 -2.12 -3.87
N GLY A 177 -23.88 -2.20 -2.78
CA GLY A 177 -23.62 -3.11 -1.66
C GLY A 177 -22.45 -2.70 -0.75
N GLY A 178 -21.78 -1.58 -1.06
CA GLY A 178 -20.64 -1.08 -0.31
C GLY A 178 -21.01 -0.55 1.07
N HIS A 179 -20.11 -0.71 2.03
CA HIS A 179 -20.23 -0.20 3.39
C HIS A 179 -18.85 0.17 3.98
N LEU A 180 -18.88 0.95 5.04
CA LEU A 180 -17.67 1.45 5.72
C LEU A 180 -17.33 0.59 6.93
N VAL A 181 -16.03 0.37 7.15
CA VAL A 181 -15.49 -0.34 8.30
C VAL A 181 -14.34 0.46 8.90
N GLU A 182 -14.55 0.99 10.11
CA GLU A 182 -13.48 1.63 10.89
C GLU A 182 -12.48 0.59 11.41
N THR A 183 -11.19 0.92 11.35
CA THR A 183 -10.11 0.09 11.84
C THR A 183 -9.58 0.59 13.20
N GLU A 184 -8.75 -0.23 13.86
CA GLU A 184 -8.12 0.14 15.14
C GLU A 184 -7.14 1.33 15.01
N ASP A 185 -6.57 1.57 13.81
CA ASP A 185 -5.62 2.66 13.58
C ASP A 185 -6.28 3.97 13.13
N GLY A 186 -7.62 4.02 13.10
CA GLY A 186 -8.41 5.19 12.71
C GLY A 186 -8.59 5.37 11.21
N SER A 187 -8.11 4.44 10.38
CA SER A 187 -8.48 4.36 8.97
C SER A 187 -9.89 3.79 8.78
N ILE A 188 -10.43 3.99 7.58
CA ILE A 188 -11.78 3.54 7.22
C ILE A 188 -11.71 2.76 5.91
N ASP A 189 -12.02 1.47 5.96
CA ASP A 189 -12.12 0.63 4.77
C ASP A 189 -13.49 0.80 4.11
N ILE A 190 -13.49 0.98 2.78
CA ILE A 190 -14.66 0.88 1.92
C ILE A 190 -14.74 -0.57 1.45
N VAL A 191 -15.63 -1.34 2.05
CA VAL A 191 -15.83 -2.77 1.74
C VAL A 191 -17.00 -2.91 0.78
N ALA A 192 -16.80 -3.65 -0.30
CA ALA A 192 -17.84 -3.89 -1.30
C ALA A 192 -17.77 -5.34 -1.81
N PRO A 193 -18.90 -5.87 -2.33
CA PRO A 193 -18.90 -7.12 -3.06
C PRO A 193 -18.06 -6.97 -4.34
N VAL A 194 -17.11 -7.88 -4.54
CA VAL A 194 -16.34 -7.98 -5.77
C VAL A 194 -16.48 -9.36 -6.38
N GLU A 195 -16.61 -9.40 -7.70
CA GLU A 195 -16.56 -10.64 -8.47
C GLU A 195 -15.12 -11.12 -8.55
N ILE A 196 -14.86 -12.33 -8.04
CA ILE A 196 -13.55 -12.95 -8.11
C ILE A 196 -13.65 -14.25 -8.88
N GLU A 197 -12.82 -14.36 -9.90
CA GLU A 197 -12.65 -15.60 -10.64
C GLU A 197 -11.90 -16.64 -9.78
N ARG A 198 -12.48 -17.84 -9.70
CA ARG A 198 -11.95 -19.01 -8.98
C ARG A 198 -11.75 -20.15 -9.96
N ILE A 199 -10.73 -20.96 -9.72
CA ILE A 199 -10.50 -22.18 -10.48
C ILE A 199 -11.50 -23.26 -10.05
N ASP A 200 -12.10 -23.94 -11.02
CA ASP A 200 -12.74 -25.23 -10.79
C ASP A 200 -11.67 -26.29 -10.50
N GLU A 201 -11.54 -26.67 -9.23
CA GLU A 201 -10.55 -27.64 -8.76
C GLU A 201 -10.68 -29.00 -9.46
N ALA A 202 -11.90 -29.39 -9.87
CA ALA A 202 -12.11 -30.63 -10.61
C ALA A 202 -11.57 -30.54 -12.05
N SER A 203 -11.79 -29.40 -12.72
CA SER A 203 -11.21 -29.12 -14.03
C SER A 203 -9.68 -29.07 -13.99
N LEU A 204 -9.11 -28.50 -12.93
CA LEU A 204 -7.66 -28.47 -12.72
C LEU A 204 -7.10 -29.89 -12.56
N ALA A 205 -7.67 -30.69 -11.66
CA ALA A 205 -7.19 -32.05 -11.41
C ALA A 205 -7.30 -32.94 -12.67
N ASP A 206 -8.36 -32.76 -13.47
CA ASP A 206 -8.51 -33.44 -14.75
C ASP A 206 -7.38 -33.07 -15.74
N LEU A 207 -7.07 -31.77 -15.82
CA LEU A 207 -6.05 -31.23 -16.69
C LEU A 207 -4.64 -31.64 -16.25
N GLU A 208 -4.35 -31.64 -14.95
CA GLU A 208 -3.08 -32.14 -14.40
C GLU A 208 -2.85 -33.60 -14.76
N ARG A 209 -3.86 -34.44 -14.55
CA ARG A 209 -3.83 -35.86 -14.90
C ARG A 209 -3.59 -36.08 -16.39
N ARG A 210 -4.29 -35.35 -17.27
CA ARG A 210 -4.11 -35.47 -18.73
C ARG A 210 -2.72 -35.05 -19.19
N ALA A 211 -2.19 -33.95 -18.66
CA ALA A 211 -0.84 -33.53 -19.03
C ALA A 211 0.23 -34.51 -18.52
N SER A 212 0.07 -35.03 -17.31
CA SER A 212 0.96 -36.08 -16.77
C SER A 212 1.01 -37.31 -17.71
N LEU A 213 -0.14 -37.74 -18.23
CA LEU A 213 -0.20 -38.84 -19.21
C LEU A 213 0.47 -38.51 -20.55
N ILE A 214 0.39 -37.27 -21.03
CA ILE A 214 1.03 -36.83 -22.28
C ILE A 214 2.56 -36.77 -22.13
N LEU A 215 3.03 -36.29 -20.99
CA LEU A 215 4.46 -36.21 -20.69
C LEU A 215 5.06 -37.60 -20.46
N GLY A 216 4.37 -38.43 -19.67
CA GLY A 216 4.78 -39.79 -19.31
C GLY A 216 6.11 -39.84 -18.54
N ASP A 217 6.52 -41.03 -18.13
CA ASP A 217 7.76 -41.25 -17.35
C ASP A 217 9.04 -40.93 -18.14
N SER A 218 8.94 -40.80 -19.46
CA SER A 218 10.04 -40.51 -20.37
C SER A 218 10.33 -39.01 -20.53
N PHE A 219 9.50 -38.13 -19.96
CA PHE A 219 9.78 -36.70 -19.99
C PHE A 219 10.97 -36.38 -19.08
N ASP A 220 12.07 -35.98 -19.70
CA ASP A 220 13.23 -35.49 -18.96
C ASP A 220 12.97 -34.05 -18.52
N GLU A 221 12.50 -33.92 -17.29
CA GLU A 221 12.25 -32.64 -16.62
C GLU A 221 13.49 -31.74 -16.53
N THR A 222 14.70 -32.28 -16.72
CA THR A 222 15.96 -31.50 -16.66
C THR A 222 16.31 -30.85 -17.99
N THR A 223 15.89 -31.43 -19.11
CA THR A 223 16.09 -30.85 -20.45
C THR A 223 14.88 -30.05 -20.90
N GLY A 224 13.68 -30.46 -20.46
CA GLY A 224 12.43 -29.81 -20.83
C GLY A 224 12.27 -29.79 -22.35
N GLU A 225 12.53 -30.89 -23.04
CA GLU A 225 12.28 -30.99 -24.48
C GLU A 225 10.99 -31.78 -24.71
N LEU A 226 10.07 -31.17 -25.46
CA LEU A 226 8.84 -31.83 -25.89
C LEU A 226 9.02 -32.35 -27.30
N THR A 227 8.51 -33.56 -27.55
CA THR A 227 8.31 -34.02 -28.92
C THR A 227 7.19 -33.20 -29.58
N ALA A 228 7.21 -33.08 -30.91
CA ALA A 228 6.12 -32.42 -31.64
C ALA A 228 4.74 -33.03 -31.34
N ALA A 229 4.69 -34.33 -31.05
CA ALA A 229 3.46 -35.02 -30.64
C ALA A 229 2.98 -34.59 -29.24
N GLN A 230 3.89 -34.45 -28.28
CA GLN A 230 3.56 -33.94 -26.95
C GLN A 230 3.12 -32.48 -27.01
N GLU A 231 3.80 -31.64 -27.79
CA GLU A 231 3.42 -30.24 -27.97
C GLU A 231 2.01 -30.09 -28.57
N ALA A 232 1.69 -30.87 -29.60
CA ALA A 232 0.37 -30.89 -30.20
C ALA A 232 -0.70 -31.40 -29.22
N ALA A 233 -0.41 -32.46 -28.45
CA ALA A 233 -1.35 -33.03 -27.49
C ALA A 233 -1.61 -32.11 -26.29
N LEU A 234 -0.57 -31.44 -25.78
CA LEU A 234 -0.70 -30.46 -24.69
C LEU A 234 -1.51 -29.23 -25.15
N SER A 235 -1.30 -28.79 -26.39
CA SER A 235 -2.03 -27.64 -26.96
C SER A 235 -3.49 -27.95 -27.26
N ALA A 236 -3.86 -29.23 -27.35
CA ALA A 236 -5.24 -29.69 -27.57
C ALA A 236 -6.01 -29.93 -26.27
N LEU A 237 -5.43 -29.68 -25.10
CA LEU A 237 -6.14 -29.81 -23.84
C LEU A 237 -7.20 -28.73 -23.68
N PRO A 238 -8.34 -29.06 -23.04
CA PRO A 238 -9.40 -28.08 -22.83
C PRO A 238 -8.90 -26.94 -21.94
N ASP A 239 -9.50 -25.77 -22.10
CA ASP A 239 -9.21 -24.65 -21.19
C ASP A 239 -9.61 -25.00 -19.76
N LEU A 240 -8.87 -24.41 -18.82
CA LEU A 240 -9.19 -24.51 -17.41
C LEU A 240 -10.54 -23.83 -17.18
N LYS A 241 -11.47 -24.55 -16.56
CA LYS A 241 -12.73 -23.94 -16.15
C LYS A 241 -12.53 -23.08 -14.92
N THR A 242 -13.17 -21.93 -14.95
CA THR A 242 -13.28 -21.01 -13.83
C THR A 242 -14.75 -20.78 -13.51
N TYR A 243 -15.01 -20.30 -12.31
CA TYR A 243 -16.30 -19.80 -11.88
C TYR A 243 -16.11 -18.51 -11.12
N THR A 244 -17.09 -17.61 -11.21
CA THR A 244 -17.09 -16.36 -10.46
C THR A 244 -17.76 -16.57 -9.12
N VAL A 245 -17.15 -16.04 -8.05
CA VAL A 245 -17.77 -15.89 -6.74
C VAL A 245 -17.77 -14.43 -6.34
N GLU A 246 -18.84 -14.01 -5.68
CA GLU A 246 -18.89 -12.69 -5.06
C GLU A 246 -18.33 -12.80 -3.64
N GLU A 247 -17.41 -11.90 -3.29
CA GLU A 247 -16.83 -11.83 -1.94
C GLU A 247 -16.73 -10.37 -1.49
N GLU A 248 -17.05 -10.11 -0.22
CA GLU A 248 -16.84 -8.81 0.41
C GLU A 248 -15.34 -8.52 0.57
N ARG A 249 -14.89 -7.39 0.02
CA ARG A 249 -13.48 -6.97 0.06
C ARG A 249 -13.36 -5.46 0.24
N ALA A 250 -12.36 -5.02 1.00
CA ALA A 250 -12.00 -3.61 1.12
C ALA A 250 -11.44 -3.08 -0.22
N VAL A 251 -12.25 -2.41 -1.03
CA VAL A 251 -11.88 -1.91 -2.37
C VAL A 251 -11.08 -0.61 -2.32
N ALA A 252 -11.23 0.16 -1.26
CA ALA A 252 -10.50 1.39 -0.97
C ALA A 252 -10.39 1.60 0.54
N THR A 253 -9.49 2.48 0.98
CA THR A 253 -9.38 2.87 2.38
C THR A 253 -9.04 4.34 2.48
N ILE A 254 -9.65 4.99 3.46
CA ILE A 254 -9.34 6.35 3.89
C ILE A 254 -8.28 6.24 4.97
N ALA A 255 -7.12 6.88 4.77
CA ALA A 255 -6.02 6.88 5.74
C ALA A 255 -6.47 7.48 7.07
N PRO A 256 -5.77 7.23 8.19
CA PRO A 256 -6.10 7.89 9.45
C PRO A 256 -6.04 9.41 9.32
N ALA A 257 -7.00 10.09 9.95
CA ALA A 257 -7.11 11.54 9.91
C ALA A 257 -5.83 12.22 10.39
N TRP A 258 -5.41 13.26 9.67
CA TRP A 258 -4.35 14.15 10.10
C TRP A 258 -4.71 15.62 9.86
N ALA A 259 -4.18 16.48 10.72
CA ALA A 259 -4.26 17.92 10.57
C ALA A 259 -2.95 18.55 11.05
N VAL A 260 -2.55 19.65 10.41
CA VAL A 260 -1.33 20.41 10.74
C VAL A 260 -1.61 21.90 10.69
N ASP A 261 -1.08 22.64 11.66
CA ASP A 261 -1.23 24.09 11.75
C ASP A 261 -0.16 24.84 10.92
N ALA A 262 -0.26 26.17 10.84
CA ALA A 262 0.69 27.01 10.08
C ALA A 262 2.14 26.96 10.58
N ASN A 263 2.40 26.45 11.79
CA ASN A 263 3.75 26.24 12.32
C ASN A 263 4.29 24.83 11.98
N GLY A 264 3.53 24.02 11.26
CA GLY A 264 3.84 22.62 11.01
C GLY A 264 3.61 21.74 12.25
N GLU A 265 2.86 22.19 13.25
CA GLU A 265 2.55 21.38 14.44
C GLU A 265 1.28 20.54 14.20
N PRO A 266 1.29 19.24 14.56
CA PRO A 266 0.10 18.40 14.44
C PRO A 266 -1.05 18.93 15.30
N VAL A 267 -2.25 18.97 14.72
CA VAL A 267 -3.50 19.30 15.41
C VAL A 267 -4.29 18.01 15.62
N GLY A 268 -4.92 17.85 16.79
CA GLY A 268 -5.79 16.71 17.06
C GLY A 268 -6.93 16.64 16.05
N THR A 269 -7.20 15.47 15.51
CA THR A 269 -8.30 15.28 14.55
C THR A 269 -8.80 13.85 14.58
N ARG A 270 -10.04 13.63 14.13
CA ARG A 270 -10.66 12.32 13.99
C ARG A 270 -11.72 12.36 12.90
N TYR A 271 -12.07 11.18 12.39
CA TYR A 271 -13.29 11.01 11.60
C TYR A 271 -14.47 10.60 12.48
N GLU A 272 -15.65 11.05 12.07
CA GLU A 272 -16.95 10.58 12.53
C GLU A 272 -17.76 10.19 11.29
N LEU A 273 -18.46 9.04 11.35
CA LEU A 273 -19.24 8.50 10.25
C LEU A 273 -20.75 8.59 10.52
N ASP A 274 -21.51 9.11 9.56
CA ASP A 274 -22.97 8.99 9.50
C ASP A 274 -23.40 8.48 8.12
N GLY A 275 -23.65 7.17 8.04
CA GLY A 275 -23.96 6.50 6.77
C GLY A 275 -22.79 6.58 5.79
N ALA A 276 -22.96 7.33 4.70
CA ALA A 276 -21.92 7.59 3.71
C ALA A 276 -21.26 8.97 3.87
N THR A 277 -21.67 9.76 4.86
CA THR A 277 -21.02 11.04 5.17
C THR A 277 -19.84 10.79 6.11
N LEU A 278 -18.66 11.26 5.70
CA LEU A 278 -17.44 11.34 6.47
C LEU A 278 -17.28 12.76 7.01
N THR A 279 -17.30 12.93 8.32
CA THR A 279 -16.99 14.21 8.96
C THR A 279 -15.61 14.16 9.57
N GLN A 280 -14.69 15.02 9.13
CA GLN A 280 -13.44 15.26 9.83
C GLN A 280 -13.64 16.35 10.87
N VAL A 281 -13.37 16.02 12.13
CA VAL A 281 -13.38 16.98 13.23
C VAL A 281 -11.95 17.38 13.56
N VAL A 282 -11.64 18.67 13.52
CA VAL A 282 -10.35 19.24 13.88
C VAL A 282 -10.45 19.88 15.26
N ASP A 283 -9.63 19.43 16.21
CA ASP A 283 -9.64 19.91 17.59
C ASP A 283 -8.87 21.24 17.72
N VAL A 284 -9.44 22.31 17.14
CA VAL A 284 -8.87 23.66 17.20
C VAL A 284 -8.85 24.18 18.64
N THR A 285 -7.73 24.78 19.03
CA THR A 285 -7.53 25.37 20.37
C THR A 285 -7.07 26.82 20.25
N ALA A 286 -7.01 27.55 21.37
CA ALA A 286 -6.51 28.92 21.41
C ALA A 286 -5.02 29.06 21.01
N THR A 287 -4.27 27.96 20.87
CA THR A 287 -2.87 27.95 20.43
C THR A 287 -2.68 27.46 19.00
N THR A 288 -3.76 27.02 18.33
CA THR A 288 -3.71 26.57 16.94
C THR A 288 -3.43 27.76 16.02
N ALA A 289 -2.38 27.70 15.20
CA ALA A 289 -2.06 28.74 14.23
C ALA A 289 -2.72 28.45 12.87
N PHE A 290 -3.38 29.44 12.32
CA PHE A 290 -4.02 29.34 11.00
C PHE A 290 -3.09 29.86 9.88
N PRO A 291 -3.22 29.33 8.64
CA PRO A 291 -4.17 28.29 8.20
C PRO A 291 -3.90 26.90 8.79
N VAL A 292 -4.95 26.09 8.94
CA VAL A 292 -4.85 24.66 9.30
C VAL A 292 -5.14 23.83 8.06
N THR A 293 -4.25 22.89 7.76
CA THR A 293 -4.42 21.92 6.66
C THR A 293 -4.87 20.59 7.24
N ALA A 294 -5.97 20.04 6.75
CA ALA A 294 -6.53 18.76 7.20
C ALA A 294 -6.90 17.88 5.99
N ASP A 295 -6.75 16.56 6.10
CA ASP A 295 -7.06 15.62 5.01
C ASP A 295 -8.58 15.43 4.78
N PRO A 296 -9.11 14.43 4.03
CA PRO A 296 -8.74 13.01 3.91
C PRO A 296 -7.83 12.55 2.75
N THR A 297 -7.08 11.46 2.98
CA THR A 297 -6.30 10.75 1.94
C THR A 297 -6.89 9.38 1.59
N PHE A 298 -7.19 9.15 0.31
CA PHE A 298 -7.75 7.90 -0.20
C PHE A 298 -6.70 7.04 -0.88
N TRP A 299 -6.60 5.80 -0.41
CA TRP A 299 -5.71 4.78 -0.92
C TRP A 299 -6.52 3.66 -1.59
N TRP A 300 -6.19 3.34 -2.84
CA TRP A 300 -6.77 2.20 -3.56
C TRP A 300 -5.97 0.93 -3.26
N TYR A 301 -6.47 0.08 -2.36
CA TYR A 301 -5.73 -1.10 -1.89
C TYR A 301 -5.69 -2.26 -2.90
N PHE A 302 -6.55 -2.28 -3.92
CA PHE A 302 -6.80 -3.55 -4.63
C PHE A 302 -5.83 -3.91 -5.75
N ARG A 303 -5.11 -2.98 -6.39
CA ARG A 303 -4.67 -3.32 -7.76
C ARG A 303 -3.51 -4.29 -7.90
N LYS A 304 -2.56 -4.34 -6.96
CA LYS A 304 -1.37 -5.21 -7.13
C LYS A 304 -1.43 -6.45 -6.25
N ALA A 305 -1.92 -6.34 -5.02
CA ALA A 305 -1.99 -7.46 -4.08
C ALA A 305 -3.15 -8.39 -4.42
N ALA A 306 -4.35 -7.87 -4.66
CA ALA A 306 -5.50 -8.71 -5.02
C ALA A 306 -5.38 -9.30 -6.43
N ALA A 307 -4.89 -8.54 -7.42
CA ALA A 307 -4.57 -9.07 -8.75
C ALA A 307 -3.42 -10.11 -8.70
N CYS A 308 -2.45 -9.98 -7.80
CA CYS A 308 -1.47 -11.03 -7.57
C CYS A 308 -2.11 -12.29 -6.93
N ILE A 309 -2.98 -12.13 -5.94
CA ILE A 309 -3.68 -13.26 -5.30
C ILE A 309 -4.62 -13.94 -6.31
N ALA A 310 -5.35 -13.17 -7.12
CA ALA A 310 -6.23 -13.65 -8.18
C ALA A 310 -5.47 -14.29 -9.33
N SER A 311 -4.35 -13.70 -9.79
CA SER A 311 -3.51 -14.31 -10.81
C SER A 311 -2.85 -15.60 -10.31
N VAL A 312 -2.49 -15.70 -9.02
CA VAL A 312 -2.04 -16.96 -8.39
C VAL A 312 -3.20 -17.96 -8.21
N ALA A 313 -4.43 -17.47 -8.05
CA ALA A 313 -5.63 -18.30 -8.01
C ALA A 313 -6.04 -18.79 -9.39
N GLY A 314 -5.81 -18.06 -10.48
CA GLY A 314 -5.99 -18.48 -11.89
C GLY A 314 -4.78 -19.24 -12.47
N THR A 315 -3.63 -19.17 -11.80
CA THR A 315 -2.43 -19.97 -12.07
C THR A 315 -2.25 -21.11 -11.07
N VAL A 316 -3.32 -21.72 -10.55
CA VAL A 316 -3.17 -23.12 -10.16
C VAL A 316 -2.94 -23.88 -11.47
N VAL A 317 -1.68 -24.22 -11.67
CA VAL A 317 -1.12 -24.38 -12.99
C VAL A 317 -1.55 -25.73 -13.54
N VAL A 318 -2.34 -25.72 -14.61
CA VAL A 318 -2.59 -26.91 -15.42
C VAL A 318 -1.24 -27.46 -15.90
N ALA A 319 -0.95 -28.73 -15.59
CA ALA A 319 0.32 -29.40 -15.94
C ALA A 319 0.73 -29.27 -17.43
N ALA A 320 -0.21 -28.93 -18.32
CA ALA A 320 0.07 -28.68 -19.73
C ALA A 320 0.65 -27.32 -20.06
N LYS A 321 0.14 -26.25 -19.43
CA LYS A 321 0.79 -24.94 -19.49
C LYS A 321 2.10 -24.98 -18.70
N ILE A 322 2.18 -25.75 -17.60
CA ILE A 322 3.44 -26.01 -16.87
C ILE A 322 4.51 -26.58 -17.80
N ALA A 323 4.22 -27.61 -18.60
CA ALA A 323 5.23 -28.21 -19.45
C ALA A 323 5.82 -27.19 -20.45
N GLN A 324 4.98 -26.46 -21.18
CA GLN A 324 5.45 -25.47 -22.16
C GLN A 324 6.16 -24.26 -21.51
N ILE A 325 5.67 -23.79 -20.35
CA ILE A 325 6.28 -22.71 -19.57
C ILE A 325 7.62 -23.17 -18.98
N THR A 326 7.68 -24.38 -18.42
CA THR A 326 8.89 -25.00 -17.86
C THR A 326 9.92 -25.21 -18.96
N VAL A 327 9.54 -25.72 -20.14
CA VAL A 327 10.44 -25.87 -21.29
C VAL A 327 11.06 -24.52 -21.72
N LYS A 328 10.23 -23.49 -21.96
CA LYS A 328 10.70 -22.18 -22.43
C LYS A 328 11.51 -21.44 -21.37
N LEU A 329 11.03 -21.43 -20.13
CA LEU A 329 11.66 -20.77 -19.00
C LEU A 329 12.95 -21.48 -18.57
N PHE A 330 12.99 -22.82 -18.58
CA PHE A 330 14.17 -23.60 -18.19
C PHE A 330 15.28 -23.56 -19.25
N LYS A 331 14.95 -23.60 -20.56
CA LYS A 331 15.93 -23.36 -21.63
C LYS A 331 16.57 -21.97 -21.54
N LEU A 332 15.79 -20.93 -21.19
CA LEU A 332 16.30 -19.57 -20.97
C LEU A 332 17.13 -19.45 -19.69
N LEU A 333 16.66 -20.00 -18.57
CA LEU A 333 17.34 -19.93 -17.26
C LEU A 333 18.66 -20.72 -17.23
N ARG A 334 18.73 -21.89 -17.88
CA ARG A 334 19.93 -22.74 -17.92
C ARG A 334 21.03 -22.19 -18.83
N ALA A 335 20.67 -21.40 -19.83
CA ALA A 335 21.62 -20.70 -20.71
C ALA A 335 22.20 -19.41 -20.07
N ALA A 336 21.73 -19.02 -18.88
CA ALA A 336 22.15 -17.80 -18.22
C ALA A 336 23.59 -17.89 -17.70
N LYS A 337 24.43 -16.95 -18.11
CA LYS A 337 25.82 -16.88 -17.62
C LYS A 337 25.85 -16.63 -16.10
N PRO A 338 26.83 -17.19 -15.37
CA PRO A 338 27.05 -16.86 -13.96
C PRO A 338 27.13 -15.34 -13.74
N GLY A 339 26.52 -14.85 -12.65
CA GLY A 339 26.48 -13.42 -12.29
C GLY A 339 25.34 -12.60 -12.90
N THR A 340 24.56 -13.13 -13.85
CA THR A 340 23.42 -12.42 -14.47
C THR A 340 22.16 -12.43 -13.59
N ALA A 341 21.22 -11.52 -13.86
CA ALA A 341 19.90 -11.51 -13.20
C ALA A 341 19.16 -12.83 -13.44
N LEU A 342 19.18 -13.35 -14.66
CA LEU A 342 18.53 -14.61 -15.01
C LEU A 342 19.16 -15.81 -14.27
N ASN A 343 20.49 -15.83 -14.06
CA ASN A 343 21.12 -16.83 -13.19
C ASN A 343 20.70 -16.67 -11.72
N ARG A 344 20.49 -15.44 -11.21
CA ARG A 344 19.96 -15.23 -9.85
C ARG A 344 18.51 -15.73 -9.72
N ALA A 345 17.68 -15.53 -10.75
CA ALA A 345 16.34 -16.10 -10.81
C ALA A 345 16.39 -17.63 -10.76
N TYR A 346 17.30 -18.25 -11.53
CA TYR A 346 17.50 -19.70 -11.50
C TYR A 346 17.95 -20.22 -10.11
N GLN A 347 18.89 -19.54 -9.45
CA GLN A 347 19.30 -19.91 -8.09
C GLN A 347 18.16 -19.75 -7.07
N ALA A 348 17.29 -18.75 -7.25
CA ALA A 348 16.11 -18.57 -6.41
C ALA A 348 15.06 -19.67 -6.66
N TRP A 349 14.83 -20.03 -7.92
CA TRP A 349 13.99 -21.17 -8.31
C TRP A 349 14.43 -22.48 -7.65
N MET A 350 15.72 -22.79 -7.68
CA MET A 350 16.27 -24.01 -7.08
C MET A 350 16.09 -24.08 -5.55
N LYS A 351 15.92 -22.94 -4.87
CA LYS A 351 15.67 -22.86 -3.42
C LYS A 351 14.21 -23.11 -3.04
N LEU A 352 13.29 -23.14 -4.01
CA LEU A 352 11.87 -23.37 -3.75
C LEU A 352 11.53 -24.84 -3.53
N GLY A 353 12.40 -25.79 -3.89
CA GLY A 353 12.14 -27.22 -3.73
C GLY A 353 13.17 -28.12 -4.40
N SER A 354 13.13 -29.42 -4.09
CA SER A 354 14.06 -30.40 -4.68
C SER A 354 13.65 -30.87 -6.08
N ASN A 355 12.36 -30.75 -6.43
CA ASN A 355 11.81 -31.05 -7.74
C ASN A 355 10.89 -29.90 -8.22
N ASN A 356 10.43 -29.94 -9.46
CA ASN A 356 9.67 -28.85 -10.06
C ASN A 356 8.26 -28.71 -9.45
N ASP A 357 7.59 -29.82 -9.12
CA ASP A 357 6.27 -29.79 -8.45
C ASP A 357 6.33 -29.06 -7.11
N GLN A 358 7.34 -29.38 -6.29
CA GLN A 358 7.56 -28.68 -5.02
C GLN A 358 7.93 -27.21 -5.25
N ARG A 359 8.71 -26.89 -6.28
CA ARG A 359 9.08 -25.49 -6.57
C ARG A 359 7.87 -24.67 -6.98
N LEU A 360 6.98 -25.23 -7.80
CA LEU A 360 5.73 -24.60 -8.22
C LEU A 360 4.76 -24.43 -7.06
N GLY A 361 4.50 -25.49 -6.30
CA GLY A 361 3.62 -25.44 -5.13
C GLY A 361 4.12 -24.43 -4.10
N ASN A 362 5.43 -24.41 -3.82
CA ASN A 362 6.03 -23.42 -2.93
C ASN A 362 6.05 -22.02 -3.54
N LEU A 363 6.20 -21.85 -4.86
CA LEU A 363 6.10 -20.56 -5.50
C LEU A 363 4.69 -19.97 -5.29
N GLY A 364 3.64 -20.70 -5.66
CA GLY A 364 2.25 -20.24 -5.51
C GLY A 364 1.90 -19.92 -4.05
N LEU A 365 2.24 -20.81 -3.12
CA LEU A 365 2.01 -20.58 -1.69
C LEU A 365 2.74 -19.33 -1.18
N ASN A 366 4.00 -19.13 -1.57
CA ASN A 366 4.77 -17.98 -1.11
C ASN A 366 4.37 -16.68 -1.84
N LEU A 367 3.85 -16.73 -3.06
CA LEU A 367 3.29 -15.55 -3.73
C LEU A 367 2.02 -15.05 -3.03
N ARG A 368 1.14 -15.94 -2.56
CA ARG A 368 0.00 -15.56 -1.71
C ARG A 368 0.44 -14.90 -0.42
N LEU A 369 1.46 -15.48 0.24
CA LEU A 369 2.04 -14.89 1.46
C LEU A 369 2.69 -13.52 1.18
N ILE A 370 3.42 -13.37 0.08
CA ILE A 370 4.01 -12.10 -0.34
C ILE A 370 2.90 -11.07 -0.57
N ALA A 371 1.86 -11.42 -1.32
CA ALA A 371 0.76 -10.51 -1.58
C ALA A 371 0.04 -10.07 -0.30
N GLY A 372 -0.19 -10.99 0.65
CA GLY A 372 -0.73 -10.63 1.97
C GLY A 372 0.18 -9.71 2.79
N ILE A 373 1.51 -9.88 2.72
CA ILE A 373 2.45 -8.98 3.40
C ILE A 373 2.46 -7.59 2.75
N TYR A 374 2.38 -7.53 1.41
CA TYR A 374 2.26 -6.26 0.69
C TYR A 374 0.91 -5.58 0.99
N GLN A 375 -0.17 -6.36 1.11
CA GLN A 375 -1.49 -5.88 1.54
C GLN A 375 -1.44 -5.28 2.95
N GLN A 376 -0.71 -5.91 3.88
CA GLN A 376 -0.68 -5.48 5.28
C GLN A 376 0.29 -4.32 5.56
N TYR A 377 1.40 -4.18 4.82
CA TYR A 377 2.50 -3.28 5.20
C TYR A 377 2.98 -2.31 4.10
N GLY A 378 2.40 -2.35 2.89
CA GLY A 378 2.85 -1.52 1.77
C GLY A 378 4.24 -1.93 1.21
N SER A 379 4.62 -1.39 0.06
CA SER A 379 5.74 -1.91 -0.76
C SER A 379 7.11 -1.88 -0.07
N THR A 380 7.47 -0.76 0.55
CA THR A 380 8.77 -0.52 1.19
C THR A 380 8.95 -1.43 2.41
N ARG A 381 7.96 -1.48 3.30
CA ARG A 381 8.04 -2.27 4.54
C ARG A 381 7.82 -3.76 4.28
N ALA A 382 6.96 -4.14 3.34
CA ALA A 382 6.80 -5.53 2.91
C ALA A 382 8.10 -6.12 2.37
N THR A 383 8.85 -5.36 1.55
CA THR A 383 10.14 -5.81 1.02
C THR A 383 11.14 -6.12 2.13
N GLN A 384 11.23 -5.25 3.14
CA GLN A 384 12.12 -5.47 4.28
C GLN A 384 11.71 -6.71 5.09
N ILE A 385 10.40 -6.87 5.36
CA ILE A 385 9.86 -8.04 6.07
C ILE A 385 10.19 -9.34 5.32
N ILE A 386 10.00 -9.37 3.99
CA ILE A 386 10.24 -10.57 3.18
C ILE A 386 11.74 -10.91 3.11
N ILE A 387 12.61 -9.90 2.97
CA ILE A 387 14.06 -10.10 2.96
C ILE A 387 14.53 -10.62 4.33
N ALA A 388 14.05 -10.03 5.42
CA ALA A 388 14.39 -10.42 6.79
C ALA A 388 13.91 -11.84 7.13
N ARG A 389 12.73 -12.25 6.66
CA ARG A 389 12.21 -13.62 6.85
C ARG A 389 13.03 -14.69 6.12
N GLY A 390 13.67 -14.35 5.00
CA GLY A 390 14.54 -15.27 4.27
C GLY A 390 13.80 -16.50 3.71
N GLY A 391 14.48 -17.65 3.62
CA GLY A 391 13.87 -18.92 3.25
C GLY A 391 13.14 -18.94 1.88
N ARG A 392 12.02 -19.67 1.82
CA ARG A 392 11.24 -19.87 0.59
C ARG A 392 10.47 -18.61 0.16
N ILE A 393 10.06 -17.76 1.10
CA ILE A 393 9.36 -16.52 0.78
C ILE A 393 10.30 -15.53 0.09
N LYS A 394 11.54 -15.42 0.57
CA LYS A 394 12.60 -14.64 -0.12
C LYS A 394 12.95 -15.26 -1.48
N ALA A 395 13.02 -16.59 -1.57
CA ALA A 395 13.29 -17.27 -2.84
C ALA A 395 12.20 -17.01 -3.89
N ALA A 396 10.92 -17.03 -3.51
CA ALA A 396 9.81 -16.71 -4.39
C ALA A 396 9.87 -15.26 -4.88
N ARG A 397 10.13 -14.31 -3.97
CA ARG A 397 10.36 -12.90 -4.32
C ARG A 397 11.52 -12.75 -5.30
N ASP A 398 12.68 -13.31 -4.97
CA ASP A 398 13.89 -13.18 -5.80
C ASP A 398 13.70 -13.81 -7.18
N PHE A 399 12.96 -14.91 -7.27
CA PHE A 399 12.59 -15.53 -8.55
C PHE A 399 11.79 -14.55 -9.43
N ILE A 400 10.75 -13.91 -8.88
CA ILE A 400 9.94 -12.91 -9.58
C ILE A 400 10.76 -11.66 -9.93
N VAL A 401 11.53 -11.11 -8.99
CA VAL A 401 12.30 -9.88 -9.18
C VAL A 401 13.36 -10.02 -10.26
N TYR A 402 14.13 -11.10 -10.21
CA TYR A 402 15.24 -11.29 -11.13
C TYR A 402 14.83 -11.91 -12.47
N GLY A 403 13.65 -12.56 -12.53
CA GLY A 403 13.07 -13.12 -13.74
C GLY A 403 11.99 -12.25 -14.39
N ALA A 404 11.66 -11.09 -13.81
CA ALA A 404 10.50 -10.25 -14.12
C ALA A 404 10.13 -10.13 -15.62
N SER A 405 11.06 -9.72 -16.48
CA SER A 405 10.78 -9.55 -17.93
C SER A 405 10.57 -10.86 -18.70
N THR A 406 11.13 -11.96 -18.20
CA THR A 406 11.02 -13.29 -18.83
C THR A 406 9.86 -14.10 -18.25
N ILE A 407 9.48 -13.85 -17.00
CA ILE A 407 8.37 -14.53 -16.32
C ILE A 407 7.05 -13.87 -16.71
N ALA A 408 6.94 -12.54 -16.72
CA ALA A 408 5.72 -11.83 -17.12
C ALA A 408 5.33 -12.12 -18.58
N SER A 409 6.30 -12.28 -19.49
CA SER A 409 6.03 -12.57 -20.92
C SER A 409 5.62 -14.02 -21.20
N VAL A 410 5.74 -14.92 -20.23
CA VAL A 410 5.50 -16.36 -20.40
C VAL A 410 4.46 -16.90 -19.42
N THR A 411 4.05 -16.10 -18.43
CA THR A 411 3.08 -16.47 -17.38
C THR A 411 2.11 -15.33 -17.13
N SER A 412 0.90 -15.64 -16.67
CA SER A 412 -0.09 -14.65 -16.21
C SER A 412 0.24 -14.08 -14.81
N LEU A 413 1.52 -13.94 -14.47
CA LEU A 413 1.98 -13.41 -13.16
C LEU A 413 2.39 -11.93 -13.24
N ASP A 414 2.07 -11.24 -14.32
CA ASP A 414 2.28 -9.80 -14.57
C ASP A 414 1.92 -8.95 -13.34
N SER A 415 0.79 -9.26 -12.71
CA SER A 415 0.28 -8.55 -11.54
C SER A 415 1.13 -8.81 -10.29
N CYS A 416 1.62 -10.03 -10.08
CA CYS A 416 2.59 -10.34 -9.02
C CYS A 416 3.97 -9.73 -9.29
N VAL A 417 4.41 -9.72 -10.55
CA VAL A 417 5.67 -9.08 -10.95
C VAL A 417 5.58 -7.57 -10.73
N SER A 418 4.45 -6.96 -11.09
CA SER A 418 4.18 -5.54 -10.89
C SER A 418 4.06 -5.16 -9.42
N LEU A 419 3.47 -6.03 -8.60
CA LEU A 419 3.41 -5.91 -7.14
C LEU A 419 4.81 -5.88 -6.52
N VAL A 420 5.63 -6.87 -6.85
CA VAL A 420 6.90 -7.10 -6.17
C VAL A 420 8.00 -6.16 -6.67
N THR A 421 7.97 -5.78 -7.95
CA THR A 421 9.03 -4.96 -8.56
C THR A 421 8.71 -3.47 -8.63
N GLY A 422 7.45 -3.07 -8.44
CA GLY A 422 6.99 -1.69 -8.65
C GLY A 422 6.96 -1.25 -10.11
N ARG A 423 7.41 -2.08 -11.06
CA ARG A 423 7.43 -1.78 -12.50
C ARG A 423 6.24 -2.40 -13.21
N ASN A 424 5.73 -1.74 -14.25
CA ASN A 424 4.65 -2.29 -15.06
C ASN A 424 5.19 -3.32 -16.06
N TYR A 425 4.49 -4.43 -16.21
CA TYR A 425 4.88 -5.57 -17.04
C TYR A 425 3.73 -6.07 -17.88
#